data_AF-A0A257Q650-F1
#
_entry.id   AF-A0A257Q650-F1
#
_cell.length_a   1.000
_cell.length_b   1.000
_cell.length_c   1.000
_cell.angle_alpha   90.00
_cell.angle_beta   90.00
_cell.angle_gamma   90.00
#
_symmetry.space_group_name_H-M   'P 1'
#
loop_
_entity.id
_entity.type
_entity.pdbx_description
1 polymer ?
#
loop_
_entity_poly.entity_id
_entity_poly.type
_entity_poly.pdbx_seq_one_letter_code
_entity_poly.pdbx_strand_id
1 'polypeptide(L)'
;MKLTRTGRILVLGGCYSNLQATQALLQQAELLGISAANLICTGDIIAYGADAKATLDLVRQAGVTCLMGNCELSLGRKADDCGCGFAPGSVCDALSAYWYAHAAAEIDDVDRSFMAGLPQQIELSLEGKKLRFVHGNLDRVNAFVFPSVSNLELQRQLALSGCDAVIAGHSGIPFTRHIGDKIWHNAGSIGMPANDGTPRGWFSLIDVRDGDLVISSQPLRYDYHAAAQSIRQARLPEPYAAALETGIWPSLDILPAADRYFTGIPLEARAITEPTPSLRLQELRTLWVNTGTLCNLACTKCFMDSSPLNDALAYFQYNDFIEILDHAPSSVVEIGFTGGEPFMNPEIIPMITAALQAGKHALVLTNGMRPMRRHEETLTQLGKFYPEQLNIRVSLDHYDREQHEALRGPASFLASLEGLKFLQRAGLNISVAARTPWGETEAMMRAGFADLFAEHNIEIDAQNQAGLILFPEMDSASPVSLPVTQAALGAVPADKPLMCLNSRMVVRRKGVDYVSFTPCTLLPNEDLGATLPAAGDLFSLNHPHCGQFCVYGGASCVGAPG
;
A
#
# COMPACT_ATOMS: atom_id res chain seq x y z
N MET A 1 -15.89 -24.12 -4.43
CA MET A 1 -17.30 -24.56 -4.41
C MET A 1 -18.10 -23.71 -5.39
N LYS A 2 -19.10 -24.26 -6.09
CA LYS A 2 -20.01 -23.51 -6.97
C LYS A 2 -21.43 -23.53 -6.44
N LEU A 3 -22.08 -22.38 -6.39
CA LEU A 3 -23.42 -22.19 -5.85
C LEU A 3 -24.30 -21.41 -6.83
N THR A 4 -25.60 -21.67 -6.77
CA THR A 4 -26.63 -20.85 -7.42
C THR A 4 -27.66 -20.49 -6.37
N ARG A 5 -27.97 -19.20 -6.26
CA ARG A 5 -28.95 -18.66 -5.30
C ARG A 5 -29.79 -17.57 -5.95
N THR A 6 -30.90 -17.25 -5.30
CA THR A 6 -31.81 -16.16 -5.64
C THR A 6 -32.16 -15.38 -4.39
N GLY A 7 -32.57 -14.12 -4.57
CA GLY A 7 -32.89 -13.22 -3.48
C GLY A 7 -31.65 -12.69 -2.76
N ARG A 8 -31.90 -11.98 -1.65
CA ARG A 8 -30.84 -11.29 -0.90
C ARG A 8 -29.91 -12.28 -0.21
N ILE A 9 -28.61 -12.03 -0.34
CA ILE A 9 -27.52 -12.72 0.35
C ILE A 9 -27.05 -11.84 1.50
N LEU A 10 -26.85 -12.44 2.67
CA LEU A 10 -26.14 -11.82 3.78
C LEU A 10 -24.74 -12.41 3.84
N VAL A 11 -23.75 -11.51 3.83
CA VAL A 11 -22.34 -11.85 3.93
C VAL A 11 -21.83 -11.42 5.29
N LEU A 12 -21.23 -12.37 6.00
CA LEU A 12 -20.54 -12.15 7.26
C LEU A 12 -19.09 -12.62 7.13
N GLY A 13 -18.26 -12.27 8.10
CA GLY A 13 -16.87 -12.70 8.18
C GLY A 13 -16.31 -12.29 9.54
N GLY A 14 -15.20 -12.90 9.93
CA GLY A 14 -14.53 -12.54 11.18
C GLY A 14 -15.48 -12.62 12.36
N CYS A 15 -16.09 -13.79 12.60
CA CYS A 15 -16.84 -14.02 13.83
C CYS A 15 -15.91 -13.93 15.03
N TYR A 16 -14.65 -14.31 14.84
CA TYR A 16 -13.56 -14.10 15.80
C TYR A 16 -13.93 -14.54 17.23
N SER A 17 -14.48 -15.76 17.36
CA SER A 17 -14.86 -16.33 18.66
C SER A 17 -15.74 -15.40 19.51
N ASN A 18 -16.42 -14.45 18.88
CA ASN A 18 -17.29 -13.47 19.52
C ASN A 18 -18.73 -13.98 19.40
N LEU A 19 -19.13 -14.74 20.42
CA LEU A 19 -20.43 -15.40 20.44
C LEU A 19 -21.57 -14.38 20.43
N GLN A 20 -21.42 -13.27 21.14
CA GLN A 20 -22.42 -12.21 21.25
C GLN A 20 -22.68 -11.55 19.90
N ALA A 21 -21.63 -11.20 19.15
CA ALA A 21 -21.76 -10.66 17.81
C ALA A 21 -22.39 -11.69 16.85
N THR A 22 -21.98 -12.95 16.94
CA THR A 22 -22.53 -14.01 16.09
C THR A 22 -24.02 -14.24 16.34
N GLN A 23 -24.46 -14.25 17.61
CA GLN A 23 -25.87 -14.32 17.99
C GLN A 23 -26.67 -13.12 17.46
N ALA A 24 -26.14 -11.90 17.65
CA ALA A 24 -26.78 -10.69 17.17
C ALA A 24 -26.95 -10.69 15.65
N LEU A 25 -25.95 -11.17 14.89
CA LEU A 25 -26.03 -11.29 13.44
C LEU A 25 -27.13 -12.28 13.01
N LEU A 26 -27.21 -13.45 13.64
CA LEU A 26 -28.23 -14.45 13.29
C LEU A 26 -29.65 -13.93 13.58
N GLN A 27 -29.84 -13.21 14.69
CA GLN A 27 -31.09 -12.50 14.96
C GLN A 27 -31.39 -11.44 13.88
N GLN A 28 -30.36 -10.69 13.45
CA GLN A 28 -30.52 -9.70 12.39
C GLN A 28 -30.90 -10.35 11.05
N ALA A 29 -30.35 -11.53 10.72
CA ALA A 29 -30.73 -12.29 9.54
C ALA A 29 -32.20 -12.72 9.57
N GLU A 30 -32.68 -13.19 10.72
CA GLU A 30 -34.08 -13.55 10.95
C GLU A 30 -35.02 -12.33 10.78
N LEU A 31 -34.66 -11.19 11.39
CA LEU A 31 -35.41 -9.93 11.26
C LEU A 31 -35.49 -9.44 9.81
N LEU A 32 -34.45 -9.68 9.01
CA LEU A 32 -34.42 -9.35 7.58
C LEU A 32 -35.10 -10.40 6.69
N GLY A 33 -35.59 -11.51 7.27
CA GLY A 33 -36.21 -12.62 6.54
C GLY A 33 -35.25 -13.37 5.62
N ILE A 34 -33.94 -13.37 5.92
CA ILE A 34 -32.91 -14.02 5.09
C ILE A 34 -32.71 -15.44 5.58
N SER A 35 -33.00 -16.42 4.71
CA SER A 35 -32.82 -17.83 5.04
C SER A 35 -31.35 -18.21 5.25
N ALA A 36 -31.11 -19.24 6.07
CA ALA A 36 -29.79 -19.82 6.32
C ALA A 36 -28.99 -20.12 5.03
N ALA A 37 -29.64 -20.61 3.98
CA ALA A 37 -29.01 -20.95 2.70
C ALA A 37 -28.43 -19.75 1.94
N ASN A 38 -28.82 -18.53 2.34
CA ASN A 38 -28.35 -17.25 1.80
C ASN A 38 -27.39 -16.53 2.77
N LEU A 39 -26.93 -17.19 3.83
CA LEU A 39 -25.86 -16.69 4.69
C LEU A 39 -24.51 -17.26 4.23
N ILE A 40 -23.55 -16.38 3.92
CA ILE A 40 -22.21 -16.77 3.50
C ILE A 40 -21.17 -16.12 4.43
N CYS A 41 -20.34 -16.95 5.07
CA CYS A 41 -19.22 -16.51 5.91
C CYS A 41 -17.90 -16.52 5.12
N THR A 42 -17.17 -15.41 5.11
CA THR A 42 -15.87 -15.25 4.43
C THR A 42 -14.69 -15.84 5.21
N GLY A 43 -14.92 -16.52 6.33
CA GLY A 43 -13.89 -17.19 7.13
C GLY A 43 -13.56 -16.45 8.43
N ASP A 44 -12.57 -16.96 9.15
CA ASP A 44 -12.18 -16.56 10.51
C ASP A 44 -13.36 -16.57 11.49
N ILE A 45 -13.99 -17.73 11.60
CA ILE A 45 -15.01 -17.99 12.61
C ILE A 45 -14.37 -17.92 14.00
N ILE A 46 -13.11 -18.37 14.10
CA ILE A 46 -12.32 -18.42 15.33
C ILE A 46 -11.08 -17.54 15.20
N ALA A 47 -10.99 -16.52 16.05
CA ALA A 47 -9.78 -15.72 16.32
C ALA A 47 -10.07 -14.80 17.51
N TYR A 48 -9.07 -14.20 18.16
CA TYR A 48 -9.21 -13.10 19.14
C TYR A 48 -10.10 -13.33 20.40
N GLY A 49 -11.41 -13.53 20.23
CA GLY A 49 -12.42 -13.68 21.27
C GLY A 49 -12.32 -15.00 22.05
N ALA A 50 -13.14 -15.12 23.09
CA ALA A 50 -13.04 -16.19 24.08
C ALA A 50 -13.78 -17.48 23.73
N ASP A 51 -14.90 -17.40 22.99
CA ASP A 51 -15.89 -18.47 22.90
C ASP A 51 -15.75 -19.26 21.60
N ALA A 52 -14.60 -19.88 21.36
CA ALA A 52 -14.22 -20.46 20.07
C ALA A 52 -15.13 -21.62 19.65
N LYS A 53 -15.31 -22.61 20.54
CA LYS A 53 -16.18 -23.78 20.28
C LYS A 53 -17.64 -23.38 20.10
N ALA A 54 -18.15 -22.56 21.00
CA ALA A 54 -19.54 -22.13 20.99
C ALA A 54 -19.88 -21.31 19.73
N THR A 55 -18.96 -20.44 19.30
CA THR A 55 -19.11 -19.68 18.06
C THR A 55 -19.14 -20.58 16.83
N LEU A 56 -18.22 -21.55 16.74
CA LEU A 56 -18.17 -22.53 15.65
C LEU A 56 -19.46 -23.36 15.58
N ASP A 57 -19.92 -23.88 16.72
CA ASP A 57 -21.12 -24.68 16.80
C ASP A 57 -22.35 -23.89 16.39
N LEU A 58 -22.46 -22.62 16.81
CA LEU A 58 -23.56 -21.74 16.45
C LEU A 58 -23.62 -21.50 14.93
N VAL A 59 -22.47 -21.20 14.29
CA VAL A 59 -22.39 -20.99 12.84
C VAL A 59 -22.78 -22.27 12.08
N ARG A 60 -22.33 -23.44 12.54
CA ARG A 60 -22.65 -24.74 11.93
C ARG A 60 -24.13 -25.09 12.08
N GLN A 61 -24.69 -24.92 13.27
CA GLN A 61 -26.10 -25.21 13.56
C GLN A 61 -27.04 -24.30 12.78
N ALA A 62 -26.65 -23.04 12.58
CA ALA A 62 -27.39 -22.09 11.77
C ALA A 62 -27.35 -22.41 10.26
N GLY A 63 -26.55 -23.37 9.81
CA GLY A 63 -26.47 -23.77 8.40
C GLY A 63 -25.81 -22.73 7.50
N VAL A 64 -24.95 -21.88 8.06
CA VAL A 64 -24.21 -20.85 7.31
C VAL A 64 -23.24 -21.53 6.34
N THR A 65 -23.18 -21.05 5.10
CA THR A 65 -22.18 -21.52 4.13
C THR A 65 -20.85 -20.84 4.43
N CYS A 66 -19.81 -21.59 4.81
CA CYS A 66 -18.54 -21.02 5.22
C CYS A 66 -17.44 -21.20 4.18
N LEU A 67 -16.61 -20.17 4.05
CA LEU A 67 -15.32 -20.18 3.39
C LEU A 67 -14.21 -20.49 4.40
N MET A 68 -13.12 -21.10 3.94
CA MET A 68 -11.90 -21.27 4.73
C MET A 68 -11.15 -19.94 4.88
N GLY A 69 -10.99 -19.45 6.10
CA GLY A 69 -10.03 -18.39 6.46
C GLY A 69 -8.66 -18.94 6.84
N ASN A 70 -7.73 -18.05 7.20
CA ASN A 70 -6.39 -18.50 7.62
C ASN A 70 -6.45 -19.26 8.95
N CYS A 71 -7.34 -18.86 9.87
CA CYS A 71 -7.47 -19.56 11.15
C CYS A 71 -8.02 -20.97 10.96
N GLU A 72 -9.02 -21.17 10.09
CA GLU A 72 -9.53 -22.51 9.77
C GLU A 72 -8.46 -23.38 9.10
N LEU A 73 -7.66 -22.80 8.21
CA LEU A 73 -6.54 -23.50 7.56
C LEU A 73 -5.50 -23.98 8.60
N SER A 74 -5.07 -23.10 9.50
CA SER A 74 -4.06 -23.42 10.52
C SER A 74 -4.59 -24.42 11.56
N LEU A 75 -5.78 -24.17 12.12
CA LEU A 75 -6.40 -25.03 13.12
C LEU A 75 -6.71 -26.42 12.55
N GLY A 76 -7.22 -26.50 11.33
CA GLY A 76 -7.48 -27.76 10.62
C GLY A 76 -6.22 -28.60 10.40
N ARG A 77 -5.06 -27.95 10.25
CA ARG A 77 -3.74 -28.61 10.07
C ARG A 77 -2.99 -28.86 11.38
N LYS A 78 -3.51 -28.41 12.52
CA LYS A 78 -2.79 -28.39 13.81
C LYS A 78 -1.44 -27.66 13.69
N ALA A 79 -1.43 -26.53 12.98
CA ALA A 79 -0.26 -25.66 12.90
C ALA A 79 0.02 -24.98 14.25
N ASP A 80 1.25 -24.49 14.43
CA ASP A 80 1.69 -23.84 15.67
C ASP A 80 1.23 -22.37 15.79
N ASP A 81 0.79 -21.75 14.68
CA ASP A 81 0.37 -20.35 14.61
C ASP A 81 -0.93 -20.12 13.81
N CYS A 82 -1.48 -18.91 13.90
CA CYS A 82 -2.75 -18.55 13.24
C CYS A 82 -2.67 -18.39 11.72
N GLY A 83 -1.47 -18.33 11.13
CA GLY A 83 -1.30 -18.07 9.71
C GLY A 83 -1.78 -16.68 9.26
N CYS A 84 -1.95 -15.71 10.16
CA CYS A 84 -2.57 -14.41 9.88
C CYS A 84 -1.70 -13.48 9.01
N GLY A 85 -0.44 -13.84 8.72
CA GLY A 85 0.46 -13.01 7.92
C GLY A 85 1.07 -11.83 8.69
N PHE A 86 1.12 -11.91 10.01
CA PHE A 86 1.82 -10.93 10.84
C PHE A 86 3.33 -11.04 10.67
N ALA A 87 4.02 -9.90 10.66
CA ALA A 87 5.48 -9.88 10.64
C ALA A 87 6.02 -10.49 11.95
N PRO A 88 7.05 -11.36 11.90
CA PRO A 88 7.67 -11.93 13.08
C PRO A 88 8.12 -10.86 14.08
N GLY A 89 7.77 -11.02 15.36
CA GLY A 89 8.11 -10.08 16.42
C GLY A 89 7.24 -8.81 16.47
N SER A 90 6.23 -8.69 15.62
CA SER A 90 5.26 -7.58 15.69
C SER A 90 4.35 -7.71 16.91
N VAL A 91 3.62 -6.63 17.25
CA VAL A 91 2.67 -6.67 18.36
C VAL A 91 1.55 -7.66 18.05
N CYS A 92 1.08 -7.68 16.79
CA CYS A 92 0.07 -8.65 16.36
C CYS A 92 0.56 -10.10 16.50
N ASP A 93 1.81 -10.38 16.13
CA ASP A 93 2.43 -11.71 16.26
C ASP A 93 2.43 -12.16 17.73
N ALA A 94 2.94 -11.32 18.63
CA ALA A 94 3.02 -11.61 20.06
C ALA A 94 1.63 -11.80 20.71
N LEU A 95 0.66 -10.95 20.37
CA LEU A 95 -0.70 -11.07 20.87
C LEU A 95 -1.40 -12.33 20.34
N SER A 96 -1.07 -12.75 19.11
CA SER A 96 -1.74 -13.86 18.44
C SER A 96 -1.48 -15.22 19.07
N ALA A 97 -0.27 -15.43 19.59
CA ALA A 97 0.09 -16.69 20.24
C ALA A 97 -0.86 -17.05 21.39
N TYR A 98 -1.30 -16.08 22.19
CA TYR A 98 -2.15 -16.32 23.36
C TYR A 98 -3.56 -16.78 22.99
N TRP A 99 -4.25 -16.02 22.12
CA TRP A 99 -5.62 -16.39 21.76
C TRP A 99 -5.64 -17.61 20.84
N TYR A 100 -4.62 -17.82 20.02
CA TYR A 100 -4.56 -18.98 19.14
C TYR A 100 -4.43 -20.27 19.94
N ALA A 101 -3.55 -20.29 20.96
CA ALA A 101 -3.40 -21.43 21.87
C ALA A 101 -4.69 -21.71 22.66
N HIS A 102 -5.37 -20.66 23.14
CA HIS A 102 -6.67 -20.79 23.81
C HIS A 102 -7.72 -21.44 22.89
N ALA A 103 -7.89 -20.88 21.68
CA ALA A 103 -8.85 -21.40 20.71
C ALA A 103 -8.54 -22.84 20.28
N ALA A 104 -7.26 -23.17 20.06
CA ALA A 104 -6.83 -24.52 19.71
C ALA A 104 -7.13 -25.54 20.81
N ALA A 105 -7.18 -25.13 22.09
CA ALA A 105 -7.52 -26.00 23.21
C ALA A 105 -9.04 -26.27 23.32
N GLU A 106 -9.89 -25.40 22.77
CA GLU A 106 -11.35 -25.55 22.84
C GLU A 106 -11.94 -26.44 21.72
N ILE A 107 -11.24 -26.59 20.60
CA ILE A 107 -11.74 -27.34 19.43
C ILE A 107 -11.20 -28.77 19.38
N ASP A 108 -12.05 -29.71 18.96
CA ASP A 108 -11.70 -31.12 18.85
C ASP A 108 -11.33 -31.55 17.42
N ASP A 109 -11.02 -32.83 17.21
CA ASP A 109 -10.65 -33.37 15.89
C ASP A 109 -11.82 -33.36 14.88
N VAL A 110 -13.07 -33.40 15.35
CA VAL A 110 -14.25 -33.28 14.48
C VAL A 110 -14.38 -31.86 13.96
N ASP A 111 -14.17 -30.87 14.81
CA ASP A 111 -14.14 -29.45 14.45
C ASP A 111 -13.01 -29.16 13.45
N ARG A 112 -11.81 -29.69 13.70
CA ARG A 112 -10.66 -29.54 12.79
C ARG A 112 -10.91 -30.20 11.44
N SER A 113 -11.53 -31.38 11.42
CA SER A 113 -11.90 -32.05 10.17
C SER A 113 -12.93 -31.25 9.38
N PHE A 114 -13.90 -30.61 10.06
CA PHE A 114 -14.83 -29.69 9.42
C PHE A 114 -14.09 -28.48 8.80
N MET A 115 -13.22 -27.82 9.57
CA MET A 115 -12.44 -26.67 9.08
C MET A 115 -11.58 -27.02 7.87
N ALA A 116 -10.87 -28.15 7.92
CA ALA A 116 -10.04 -28.64 6.82
C ALA A 116 -10.84 -28.96 5.54
N GLY A 117 -12.14 -29.25 5.67
CA GLY A 117 -13.05 -29.52 4.56
C GLY A 117 -13.69 -28.27 3.93
N LEU A 118 -13.48 -27.08 4.49
CA LEU A 118 -14.07 -25.85 3.96
C LEU A 118 -13.49 -25.47 2.59
N PRO A 119 -14.29 -24.91 1.67
CA PRO A 119 -13.79 -24.44 0.39
C PRO A 119 -12.90 -23.20 0.58
N GLN A 120 -11.79 -23.13 -0.15
CA GLN A 120 -10.95 -21.91 -0.21
C GLN A 120 -11.57 -20.77 -1.01
N GLN A 121 -12.47 -21.11 -1.95
CA GLN A 121 -13.16 -20.16 -2.80
C GLN A 121 -14.60 -20.62 -3.06
N ILE A 122 -15.55 -19.68 -3.09
CA ILE A 122 -16.94 -19.92 -3.51
C ILE A 122 -17.23 -19.08 -4.75
N GLU A 123 -17.69 -19.73 -5.83
CA GLU A 123 -18.28 -19.05 -6.98
C GLU A 123 -19.80 -19.10 -6.85
N LEU A 124 -20.44 -17.94 -6.84
CA LEU A 124 -21.88 -17.81 -6.71
C LEU A 124 -22.45 -17.22 -8.00
N SER A 125 -23.45 -17.89 -8.57
CA SER A 125 -24.34 -17.26 -9.55
C SER A 125 -25.59 -16.75 -8.84
N LEU A 126 -25.80 -15.43 -8.92
CA LEU A 126 -26.91 -14.71 -8.30
C LEU A 126 -27.63 -13.92 -9.38
N GLU A 127 -28.80 -14.40 -9.81
CA GLU A 127 -29.69 -13.70 -10.75
C GLU A 127 -28.97 -13.15 -12.01
N GLY A 128 -28.10 -13.96 -12.60
CA GLY A 128 -27.33 -13.62 -13.80
C GLY A 128 -25.96 -12.98 -13.54
N LYS A 129 -25.66 -12.55 -12.31
CA LYS A 129 -24.33 -12.09 -11.89
C LYS A 129 -23.47 -13.24 -11.37
N LYS A 130 -22.16 -13.15 -11.59
CA LYS A 130 -21.14 -14.08 -11.08
C LYS A 130 -20.30 -13.40 -10.03
N LEU A 131 -20.30 -13.94 -8.82
CA LEU A 131 -19.53 -13.46 -7.69
C LEU A 131 -18.50 -14.50 -7.27
N ARG A 132 -17.33 -14.04 -6.81
CA ARG A 132 -16.27 -14.88 -6.24
C ARG A 132 -16.05 -14.47 -4.78
N PHE A 133 -16.18 -15.40 -3.85
CA PHE A 133 -15.88 -15.17 -2.44
C PHE A 133 -14.49 -15.73 -2.11
N VAL A 134 -13.70 -14.90 -1.43
CA VAL A 134 -12.33 -15.18 -0.96
C VAL A 134 -12.17 -14.68 0.48
N HIS A 135 -11.20 -15.20 1.22
CA HIS A 135 -10.92 -14.71 2.58
C HIS A 135 -10.05 -13.44 2.51
N GLY A 136 -8.81 -13.55 2.02
CA GLY A 136 -7.92 -12.44 1.69
C GLY A 136 -8.04 -12.01 0.22
N ASN A 137 -7.23 -12.60 -0.66
CA ASN A 137 -7.32 -12.41 -2.11
C ASN A 137 -7.22 -13.76 -2.87
N LEU A 138 -7.11 -13.73 -4.21
CA LEU A 138 -7.06 -14.97 -5.01
C LEU A 138 -5.69 -15.68 -4.94
N ASP A 139 -4.62 -14.99 -4.57
CA ASP A 139 -3.27 -15.57 -4.50
C ASP A 139 -2.97 -16.14 -3.11
N ARG A 140 -3.47 -15.50 -2.05
CA ARG A 140 -3.16 -15.80 -0.66
C ARG A 140 -4.38 -15.64 0.24
N VAL A 141 -4.62 -16.66 1.06
CA VAL A 141 -5.73 -16.67 2.02
C VAL A 141 -5.59 -15.53 3.04
N ASN A 142 -4.38 -15.20 3.47
CA ASN A 142 -4.08 -14.17 4.48
C ASN A 142 -3.58 -12.85 3.86
N ALA A 143 -3.98 -12.53 2.64
CA ALA A 143 -3.66 -11.24 2.04
C ALA A 143 -4.55 -10.14 2.62
N PHE A 144 -3.94 -9.12 3.23
CA PHE A 144 -4.68 -7.95 3.68
C PHE A 144 -5.01 -7.03 2.50
N VAL A 145 -6.30 -6.89 2.20
CA VAL A 145 -6.79 -5.93 1.20
C VAL A 145 -7.56 -4.83 1.90
N PHE A 146 -6.95 -3.65 1.99
CA PHE A 146 -7.50 -2.45 2.66
C PHE A 146 -8.10 -1.46 1.67
N PRO A 147 -8.89 -0.47 2.12
CA PRO A 147 -9.46 0.54 1.24
C PRO A 147 -8.43 1.24 0.34
N SER A 148 -7.23 1.53 0.86
CA SER A 148 -6.14 2.21 0.13
C SER A 148 -5.44 1.35 -0.94
N VAL A 149 -5.77 0.07 -1.09
CA VAL A 149 -5.17 -0.80 -2.11
C VAL A 149 -5.26 -0.17 -3.50
N SER A 150 -4.22 -0.39 -4.31
CA SER A 150 -4.13 0.19 -5.64
C SER A 150 -5.21 -0.36 -6.59
N ASN A 151 -5.71 0.47 -7.51
CA ASN A 151 -6.56 -0.03 -8.61
C ASN A 151 -5.81 -1.07 -9.46
N LEU A 152 -4.48 -0.98 -9.57
CA LEU A 152 -3.68 -1.93 -10.35
C LEU A 152 -3.83 -3.35 -9.80
N GLU A 153 -3.70 -3.51 -8.49
CA GLU A 153 -3.86 -4.80 -7.82
C GLU A 153 -5.32 -5.28 -7.90
N LEU A 154 -6.29 -4.39 -7.64
CA LEU A 154 -7.70 -4.77 -7.77
C LEU A 154 -8.07 -5.19 -9.20
N GLN A 155 -7.54 -4.52 -10.22
CA GLN A 155 -7.72 -4.90 -11.63
C GLN A 155 -7.17 -6.30 -11.88
N ARG A 156 -5.96 -6.60 -11.39
CA ARG A 156 -5.33 -7.93 -11.51
C ARG A 156 -6.19 -9.01 -10.84
N GLN A 157 -6.61 -8.80 -9.59
CA GLN A 157 -7.44 -9.74 -8.85
C GLN A 157 -8.80 -9.98 -9.53
N LEU A 158 -9.46 -8.92 -10.00
CA LEU A 158 -10.75 -9.02 -10.69
C LEU A 158 -10.61 -9.74 -12.03
N ALA A 159 -9.53 -9.50 -12.78
CA ALA A 159 -9.23 -10.22 -14.02
C ALA A 159 -9.00 -11.72 -13.76
N LEU A 160 -8.21 -12.07 -12.73
CA LEU A 160 -7.98 -13.47 -12.31
C LEU A 160 -9.27 -14.17 -11.90
N SER A 161 -10.20 -13.45 -11.28
CA SER A 161 -11.47 -14.03 -10.86
C SER A 161 -12.36 -14.45 -12.05
N GLY A 162 -12.34 -13.70 -13.15
CA GLY A 162 -13.28 -13.89 -14.25
C GLY A 162 -14.76 -13.65 -13.85
N CYS A 163 -15.01 -12.97 -12.73
CA CYS A 163 -16.33 -12.68 -12.18
C CYS A 163 -16.73 -11.20 -12.36
N ASP A 164 -17.99 -10.90 -12.07
CA ASP A 164 -18.53 -9.52 -12.02
C ASP A 164 -18.15 -8.83 -10.71
N ALA A 165 -18.05 -9.61 -9.62
CA ALA A 165 -17.58 -9.10 -8.34
C ALA A 165 -16.72 -10.12 -7.56
N VAL A 166 -15.79 -9.60 -6.75
CA VAL A 166 -15.06 -10.34 -5.72
C VAL A 166 -15.49 -9.83 -4.34
N ILE A 167 -15.87 -10.76 -3.46
CA ILE A 167 -16.30 -10.52 -2.08
C ILE A 167 -15.23 -11.10 -1.14
N ALA A 168 -14.53 -10.23 -0.42
CA ALA A 168 -13.42 -10.53 0.47
C ALA A 168 -13.78 -10.31 1.95
N GLY A 169 -12.92 -10.79 2.85
CA GLY A 169 -12.95 -10.56 4.29
C GLY A 169 -11.56 -10.20 4.82
N HIS A 170 -11.11 -10.89 5.87
CA HIS A 170 -9.76 -10.84 6.47
C HIS A 170 -9.30 -9.48 7.05
N SER A 171 -9.27 -8.40 6.26
CA SER A 171 -8.82 -7.07 6.73
C SER A 171 -9.78 -6.38 7.70
N GLY A 172 -11.01 -6.87 7.85
CA GLY A 172 -11.99 -6.44 8.86
C GLY A 172 -12.64 -5.06 8.63
N ILE A 173 -12.16 -4.26 7.69
CA ILE A 173 -12.73 -2.94 7.34
C ILE A 173 -13.64 -3.11 6.12
N PRO A 174 -14.95 -2.81 6.22
CA PRO A 174 -15.83 -2.89 5.06
C PRO A 174 -15.57 -1.75 4.07
N PHE A 175 -15.50 -2.08 2.78
CA PHE A 175 -15.43 -1.09 1.71
C PHE A 175 -15.84 -1.69 0.36
N THR A 176 -16.21 -0.83 -0.59
CA THR A 176 -16.54 -1.23 -1.97
C THR A 176 -15.76 -0.36 -2.95
N ARG A 177 -15.17 -0.98 -3.96
CA ARG A 177 -14.42 -0.33 -5.04
C ARG A 177 -14.96 -0.82 -6.38
N HIS A 178 -15.34 0.13 -7.24
CA HIS A 178 -15.70 -0.13 -8.62
C HIS A 178 -14.48 0.04 -9.51
N ILE A 179 -14.19 -0.98 -10.32
CA ILE A 179 -13.08 -1.03 -11.26
C ILE A 179 -13.66 -1.32 -12.65
N GLY A 180 -13.95 -0.26 -13.40
CA GLY A 180 -14.74 -0.38 -14.63
C GLY A 180 -16.15 -0.88 -14.31
N ASP A 181 -16.55 -1.99 -14.92
CA ASP A 181 -17.83 -2.68 -14.69
C ASP A 181 -17.79 -3.73 -13.56
N LYS A 182 -16.62 -3.94 -12.94
CA LYS A 182 -16.39 -4.95 -11.90
C LYS A 182 -16.33 -4.35 -10.51
N ILE A 183 -16.63 -5.18 -9.50
CA ILE A 183 -16.69 -4.73 -8.10
C ILE A 183 -15.74 -5.56 -7.22
N TRP A 184 -14.91 -4.89 -6.45
CA TRP A 184 -14.26 -5.48 -5.27
C TRP A 184 -14.99 -5.00 -4.02
N HIS A 185 -15.34 -5.92 -3.12
CA HIS A 185 -16.02 -5.60 -1.89
C HIS A 185 -15.42 -6.38 -0.72
N ASN A 186 -15.14 -5.68 0.39
CA ASN A 186 -14.84 -6.31 1.67
C ASN A 186 -16.06 -6.23 2.57
N ALA A 187 -16.50 -7.38 3.11
CA ALA A 187 -17.71 -7.44 3.93
C ALA A 187 -17.55 -6.85 5.34
N GLY A 188 -16.31 -6.60 5.78
CA GLY A 188 -15.97 -6.25 7.15
C GLY A 188 -15.91 -7.47 8.07
N SER A 189 -15.86 -7.22 9.38
CA SER A 189 -15.94 -8.27 10.41
C SER A 189 -17.03 -8.00 11.43
N ILE A 190 -17.72 -9.06 11.86
CA ILE A 190 -18.77 -8.93 12.89
C ILE A 190 -18.20 -8.95 14.31
N GLY A 191 -17.11 -9.69 14.54
CA GLY A 191 -16.58 -9.99 15.87
C GLY A 191 -15.52 -9.02 16.39
N MET A 192 -15.00 -8.13 15.53
CA MET A 192 -14.07 -7.07 15.88
C MET A 192 -14.47 -5.77 15.15
N PRO A 193 -14.42 -4.59 15.82
CA PRO A 193 -14.73 -3.32 15.17
C PRO A 193 -13.79 -2.95 14.02
N ALA A 194 -14.22 -2.05 13.14
CA ALA A 194 -13.49 -1.65 11.93
C ALA A 194 -12.39 -0.58 12.15
N ASN A 195 -11.84 -0.49 13.36
CA ASN A 195 -10.88 0.55 13.77
C ASN A 195 -11.40 1.99 13.61
N ASP A 196 -12.73 2.18 13.68
CA ASP A 196 -13.39 3.45 13.36
C ASP A 196 -13.86 4.22 14.60
N GLY A 197 -13.38 3.82 15.78
CA GLY A 197 -13.68 4.48 17.06
C GLY A 197 -15.09 4.18 17.59
N THR A 198 -15.74 3.15 17.04
CA THR A 198 -17.06 2.72 17.50
C THR A 198 -17.11 1.22 17.77
N PRO A 199 -17.90 0.74 18.75
CA PRO A 199 -17.86 -0.65 19.21
C PRO A 199 -18.69 -1.63 18.34
N ARG A 200 -19.03 -1.24 17.10
CA ARG A 200 -19.91 -2.03 16.21
C ARG A 200 -19.12 -2.96 15.30
N GLY A 201 -19.73 -4.10 14.97
CA GLY A 201 -19.26 -4.96 13.87
C GLY A 201 -19.86 -4.52 12.54
N TRP A 202 -19.51 -5.22 11.46
CA TRP A 202 -20.01 -4.97 10.11
C TRP A 202 -20.32 -6.27 9.37
N PHE A 203 -21.42 -6.26 8.64
CA PHE A 203 -21.81 -7.30 7.69
C PHE A 203 -22.31 -6.64 6.41
N SER A 204 -22.53 -7.41 5.35
CA SER A 204 -22.96 -6.84 4.08
C SER A 204 -24.15 -7.58 3.48
N LEU A 205 -24.99 -6.83 2.78
CA LEU A 205 -26.13 -7.34 2.02
C LEU A 205 -25.82 -7.22 0.54
N ILE A 206 -26.09 -8.29 -0.18
CA ILE A 206 -25.92 -8.35 -1.63
C ILE A 206 -27.24 -8.75 -2.26
N ASP A 207 -27.74 -7.96 -3.19
CA ASP A 207 -28.90 -8.29 -4.00
C ASP A 207 -28.74 -7.78 -5.44
N VAL A 208 -29.60 -8.26 -6.34
CA VAL A 208 -29.66 -7.79 -7.73
C VAL A 208 -30.93 -6.96 -7.87
N ARG A 209 -30.79 -5.70 -8.27
CA ARG A 209 -31.93 -4.78 -8.53
C ARG A 209 -31.83 -4.29 -9.95
N ASP A 210 -32.91 -4.45 -10.71
CA ASP A 210 -32.99 -4.03 -12.12
C ASP A 210 -31.83 -4.58 -13.00
N GLY A 211 -31.31 -5.75 -12.64
CA GLY A 211 -30.19 -6.39 -13.33
C GLY A 211 -28.80 -5.92 -12.89
N ASP A 212 -28.70 -5.04 -11.89
CA ASP A 212 -27.45 -4.54 -11.34
C ASP A 212 -27.15 -5.10 -9.95
N LEU A 213 -25.87 -5.32 -9.67
CA LEU A 213 -25.43 -5.80 -8.36
C LEU A 213 -25.43 -4.65 -7.36
N VAL A 214 -26.23 -4.77 -6.30
CA VAL A 214 -26.32 -3.80 -5.22
C VAL A 214 -25.70 -4.41 -3.96
N ILE A 215 -24.66 -3.76 -3.45
CA ILE A 215 -23.96 -4.17 -2.22
C ILE A 215 -24.08 -3.06 -1.19
N SER A 216 -24.49 -3.39 0.02
CA SER A 216 -24.52 -2.44 1.14
C SER A 216 -23.94 -3.03 2.42
N SER A 217 -22.96 -2.33 3.00
CA SER A 217 -22.44 -2.62 4.33
C SER A 217 -23.39 -2.09 5.40
N GLN A 218 -23.64 -2.89 6.43
CA GLN A 218 -24.56 -2.62 7.51
C GLN A 218 -23.81 -2.73 8.85
N PRO A 219 -24.02 -1.77 9.78
CA PRO A 219 -23.47 -1.87 11.11
C PRO A 219 -24.19 -2.95 11.92
N LEU A 220 -23.44 -3.76 12.66
CA LEU A 220 -23.96 -4.72 13.62
C LEU A 220 -23.78 -4.19 15.04
N ARG A 221 -24.90 -3.96 15.73
CA ARG A 221 -24.91 -3.71 17.17
C ARG A 221 -25.06 -5.02 17.91
N TYR A 222 -24.28 -5.19 18.98
CA TYR A 222 -24.29 -6.36 19.84
C TYR A 222 -23.85 -5.93 21.25
N ASP A 223 -23.96 -6.83 22.22
CA ASP A 223 -23.49 -6.59 23.59
C ASP A 223 -21.96 -6.72 23.64
N TYR A 224 -21.27 -5.64 23.24
CA TYR A 224 -19.81 -5.60 23.21
C TYR A 224 -19.19 -5.60 24.61
N HIS A 225 -19.91 -5.16 25.64
CA HIS A 225 -19.45 -5.24 27.03
C HIS A 225 -19.42 -6.69 27.51
N ALA A 226 -20.45 -7.48 27.21
CA ALA A 226 -20.45 -8.91 27.50
C ALA A 226 -19.34 -9.64 26.73
N ALA A 227 -19.13 -9.32 25.44
CA ALA A 227 -18.04 -9.89 24.65
C ALA A 227 -16.64 -9.55 25.23
N ALA A 228 -16.42 -8.29 25.60
CA ALA A 228 -15.18 -7.86 26.26
C ALA A 228 -14.99 -8.54 27.62
N GLN A 229 -16.08 -8.74 28.38
CA GLN A 229 -16.05 -9.47 29.64
C GLN A 229 -15.68 -10.95 29.44
N SER A 230 -16.17 -11.62 28.40
CA SER A 230 -15.76 -13.00 28.05
C SER A 230 -14.25 -13.09 27.82
N ILE A 231 -13.65 -12.15 27.05
CA ILE A 231 -12.20 -12.09 26.82
C ILE A 231 -11.43 -11.99 28.14
N ARG A 232 -11.87 -11.10 29.03
CA ARG A 232 -11.24 -10.90 30.36
C ARG A 232 -11.38 -12.12 31.27
N GLN A 233 -12.54 -12.78 31.27
CA GLN A 233 -12.78 -13.99 32.06
C GLN A 233 -11.91 -15.16 31.59
N ALA A 234 -11.71 -15.29 30.28
CA ALA A 234 -10.79 -16.26 29.67
C ALA A 234 -9.31 -15.91 29.86
N ARG A 235 -8.99 -14.74 30.45
CA ARG A 235 -7.62 -14.21 30.64
C ARG A 235 -6.85 -14.04 29.33
N LEU A 236 -7.57 -13.74 28.27
CA LEU A 236 -6.99 -13.39 26.97
C LEU A 236 -6.46 -11.95 26.99
N PRO A 237 -5.64 -11.54 26.00
CA PRO A 237 -5.00 -10.23 26.02
C PRO A 237 -6.02 -9.07 26.12
N GLU A 238 -5.90 -8.26 27.17
CA GLU A 238 -6.74 -7.08 27.43
C GLU A 238 -6.88 -6.12 26.24
N PRO A 239 -5.85 -5.89 25.40
CA PRO A 239 -6.00 -5.00 24.24
C PRO A 239 -7.14 -5.40 23.29
N TYR A 240 -7.51 -6.68 23.18
CA TYR A 240 -8.66 -7.09 22.38
C TYR A 240 -10.00 -6.76 23.07
N ALA A 241 -10.10 -6.91 24.39
CA ALA A 241 -11.29 -6.49 25.14
C ALA A 241 -11.51 -4.98 25.03
N ALA A 242 -10.43 -4.21 25.19
CA ALA A 242 -10.44 -2.76 25.01
C ALA A 242 -10.82 -2.36 23.57
N ALA A 243 -10.38 -3.12 22.56
CA ALA A 243 -10.75 -2.87 21.16
C ALA A 243 -12.26 -3.02 20.91
N LEU A 244 -12.92 -4.01 21.53
CA LEU A 244 -14.37 -4.16 21.44
C LEU A 244 -15.13 -2.97 22.03
N GLU A 245 -14.61 -2.37 23.10
CA GLU A 245 -15.26 -1.26 23.81
C GLU A 245 -14.98 0.11 23.17
N THR A 246 -13.76 0.31 22.67
CA THR A 246 -13.30 1.59 22.11
C THR A 246 -13.48 1.69 20.60
N GLY A 247 -13.57 0.56 19.90
CA GLY A 247 -13.54 0.52 18.45
C GLY A 247 -12.17 0.80 17.84
N ILE A 248 -11.09 0.74 18.63
CA ILE A 248 -9.70 0.97 18.18
C ILE A 248 -8.92 -0.33 18.27
N TRP A 249 -8.20 -0.68 17.21
CA TRP A 249 -7.40 -1.90 17.18
C TRP A 249 -6.21 -1.85 18.14
N PRO A 250 -5.78 -3.02 18.67
CA PRO A 250 -4.66 -3.10 19.60
C PRO A 250 -3.29 -2.84 18.94
N SER A 251 -3.21 -2.94 17.61
CA SER A 251 -2.01 -2.63 16.82
C SER A 251 -2.41 -2.18 15.41
N LEU A 252 -1.54 -1.37 14.79
CA LEU A 252 -1.66 -0.89 13.41
C LEU A 252 -0.58 -1.48 12.50
N ASP A 253 0.13 -2.53 12.93
CA ASP A 253 1.27 -3.13 12.22
C ASP A 253 0.91 -3.54 10.78
N ILE A 254 -0.31 -4.05 10.59
CA ILE A 254 -0.83 -4.48 9.28
C ILE A 254 -1.45 -3.34 8.47
N LEU A 255 -1.82 -2.22 9.10
CA LEU A 255 -2.63 -1.19 8.46
C LEU A 255 -1.72 -0.28 7.61
N PRO A 256 -2.00 -0.07 6.31
CA PRO A 256 -1.23 0.84 5.47
C PRO A 256 -1.27 2.26 6.02
N ALA A 257 -0.18 3.01 5.81
CA ALA A 257 -0.04 4.38 6.33
C ALA A 257 -1.23 5.29 5.94
N ALA A 258 -1.77 5.12 4.72
CA ALA A 258 -2.93 5.86 4.25
C ALA A 258 -4.23 5.53 5.01
N ASP A 259 -4.43 4.28 5.41
CA ASP A 259 -5.61 3.89 6.18
C ASP A 259 -5.47 4.23 7.67
N ARG A 260 -4.24 4.31 8.20
CA ARG A 260 -3.97 4.68 9.61
C ARG A 260 -4.55 6.04 9.98
N TYR A 261 -4.59 6.98 9.05
CA TYR A 261 -5.15 8.31 9.29
C TYR A 261 -6.62 8.26 9.73
N PHE A 262 -7.38 7.28 9.23
CA PHE A 262 -8.79 7.13 9.55
C PHE A 262 -9.05 6.32 10.82
N THR A 263 -8.00 5.99 11.59
CA THR A 263 -8.12 5.32 12.89
C THR A 263 -8.96 6.16 13.83
N GLY A 264 -10.01 5.57 14.39
CA GLY A 264 -10.92 6.27 15.30
C GLY A 264 -11.88 7.25 14.61
N ILE A 265 -11.89 7.33 13.29
CA ILE A 265 -12.85 8.14 12.53
C ILE A 265 -13.95 7.21 12.00
N PRO A 266 -15.22 7.40 12.43
CA PRO A 266 -16.34 6.60 11.97
C PRO A 266 -16.39 6.56 10.44
N LEU A 267 -16.63 5.38 9.87
CA LEU A 267 -16.62 5.16 8.41
C LEU A 267 -17.55 6.14 7.67
N GLU A 268 -18.70 6.48 8.26
CA GLU A 268 -19.68 7.41 7.70
C GLU A 268 -19.26 8.88 7.79
N ALA A 269 -18.28 9.21 8.65
CA ALA A 269 -17.77 10.55 8.90
C ALA A 269 -16.50 10.87 8.09
N ARG A 270 -16.03 9.97 7.21
CA ARG A 270 -14.79 10.14 6.42
C ARG A 270 -14.92 11.16 5.28
N ALA A 271 -16.07 11.82 5.13
CA ALA A 271 -16.23 12.94 4.21
C ALA A 271 -15.58 14.20 4.80
N ILE A 272 -14.38 14.53 4.32
CA ILE A 272 -13.63 15.69 4.80
C ILE A 272 -14.04 16.92 3.98
N THR A 273 -14.45 17.99 4.69
CA THR A 273 -14.82 19.30 4.12
C THR A 273 -13.83 20.42 4.49
N GLU A 274 -12.69 20.07 5.09
CA GLU A 274 -11.69 21.07 5.50
C GLU A 274 -10.97 21.71 4.29
N PRO A 275 -10.62 23.01 4.37
CA PRO A 275 -9.86 23.68 3.32
C PRO A 275 -8.46 23.09 3.21
N THR A 276 -8.01 22.88 1.97
CA THR A 276 -6.67 22.38 1.69
C THR A 276 -5.60 23.41 2.08
N PRO A 277 -4.61 23.04 2.89
CA PRO A 277 -3.54 23.94 3.29
C PRO A 277 -2.63 24.25 2.11
N SER A 278 -1.97 25.41 2.19
CA SER A 278 -0.93 25.82 1.25
C SER A 278 0.38 26.04 2.00
N LEU A 279 1.49 25.66 1.39
CA LEU A 279 2.82 25.73 1.99
C LEU A 279 3.72 26.65 1.17
N ARG A 280 4.62 27.33 1.87
CA ARG A 280 5.74 28.07 1.27
C ARG A 280 7.02 27.24 1.39
N LEU A 281 7.95 27.38 0.45
CA LEU A 281 9.30 26.85 0.61
C LEU A 281 9.91 27.43 1.89
N GLN A 282 10.43 26.57 2.77
CA GLN A 282 11.12 27.02 3.98
C GLN A 282 12.59 27.30 3.71
N GLU A 283 13.30 26.31 3.15
CA GLU A 283 14.72 26.41 2.82
C GLU A 283 15.02 25.46 1.66
N LEU A 284 15.57 25.95 0.54
CA LEU A 284 15.94 25.08 -0.58
C LEU A 284 17.21 24.29 -0.23
N ARG A 285 17.06 22.98 0.02
CA ARG A 285 18.17 22.05 0.31
C ARG A 285 18.49 21.11 -0.84
N THR A 286 17.45 20.62 -1.52
CA THR A 286 17.61 19.75 -2.70
C THR A 286 17.04 20.43 -3.94
N LEU A 287 17.88 20.63 -4.95
CA LEU A 287 17.44 21.06 -6.27
C LEU A 287 17.39 19.85 -7.20
N TRP A 288 16.19 19.50 -7.63
CA TRP A 288 15.97 18.44 -8.60
C TRP A 288 16.03 18.99 -10.02
N VAL A 289 16.64 18.23 -10.93
CA VAL A 289 16.68 18.49 -12.37
C VAL A 289 15.94 17.35 -13.05
N ASN A 290 14.83 17.67 -13.71
CA ASN A 290 14.19 16.73 -14.63
C ASN A 290 14.99 16.73 -15.93
N THR A 291 15.65 15.62 -16.20
CA THR A 291 16.55 15.45 -17.34
C THR A 291 15.82 15.33 -18.67
N GLY A 292 14.48 15.18 -18.69
CA GLY A 292 13.61 14.96 -19.85
C GLY A 292 12.63 13.79 -19.62
N THR A 293 11.54 13.69 -20.37
CA THR A 293 10.53 12.61 -20.22
C THR A 293 10.83 11.35 -21.03
N LEU A 294 11.85 11.37 -21.89
CA LEU A 294 12.22 10.20 -22.69
C LEU A 294 12.86 9.13 -21.82
N CYS A 295 12.32 7.91 -21.90
CA CYS A 295 12.81 6.74 -21.17
C CYS A 295 12.98 5.55 -22.12
N ASN A 296 13.88 4.63 -21.80
CA ASN A 296 14.01 3.36 -22.51
C ASN A 296 12.92 2.33 -22.13
N LEU A 297 12.07 2.64 -21.14
CA LEU A 297 10.96 1.81 -20.67
C LEU A 297 9.63 2.55 -20.83
N ALA A 298 8.55 1.80 -21.01
CA ALA A 298 7.17 2.30 -21.01
C ALA A 298 6.42 1.68 -19.81
N CYS A 299 6.78 2.11 -18.60
CA CYS A 299 6.27 1.51 -17.38
C CYS A 299 4.75 1.66 -17.23
N THR A 300 4.10 0.66 -16.63
CA THR A 300 2.70 0.75 -16.18
C THR A 300 2.59 1.83 -15.10
N LYS A 301 1.77 2.86 -15.37
CA LYS A 301 1.56 4.02 -14.49
C LYS A 301 2.88 4.67 -14.01
N CYS A 302 3.69 5.16 -14.95
CA CYS A 302 4.94 5.86 -14.61
C CYS A 302 4.67 7.15 -13.80
N PHE A 303 5.35 7.31 -12.65
CA PHE A 303 5.19 8.50 -11.80
C PHE A 303 5.62 9.82 -12.47
N MET A 304 6.51 9.74 -13.46
CA MET A 304 7.01 10.88 -14.24
C MET A 304 6.33 10.99 -15.61
N ASP A 305 5.31 10.17 -15.88
CA ASP A 305 4.66 10.03 -17.18
C ASP A 305 5.64 9.79 -18.35
N SER A 306 6.77 9.14 -18.06
CA SER A 306 7.88 8.99 -19.00
C SER A 306 7.77 7.72 -19.82
N SER A 307 8.16 7.79 -21.10
CA SER A 307 8.15 6.65 -22.03
C SER A 307 9.10 6.87 -23.20
N PRO A 308 9.32 5.89 -24.10
CA PRO A 308 10.12 6.11 -25.31
C PRO A 308 9.53 7.12 -26.29
N LEU A 309 8.24 7.47 -26.13
CA LEU A 309 7.49 8.31 -27.05
C LEU A 309 7.05 9.65 -26.42
N ASN A 310 7.11 9.79 -25.10
CA ASN A 310 6.70 11.03 -24.44
C ASN A 310 7.89 12.00 -24.35
N ASP A 311 7.84 13.06 -25.16
CA ASP A 311 8.84 14.13 -25.17
C ASP A 311 8.29 15.49 -24.70
N ALA A 312 7.25 15.48 -23.85
CA ALA A 312 6.67 16.70 -23.29
C ALA A 312 7.69 17.56 -22.53
N LEU A 313 8.63 16.94 -21.82
CA LEU A 313 9.82 17.62 -21.29
C LEU A 313 11.02 17.29 -22.17
N ALA A 314 11.62 18.33 -22.74
CA ALA A 314 12.83 18.23 -23.53
C ALA A 314 14.02 17.84 -22.64
N TYR A 315 15.09 17.35 -23.25
CA TYR A 315 16.32 17.10 -22.51
C TYR A 315 16.81 18.41 -21.87
N PHE A 316 17.04 18.38 -20.57
CA PHE A 316 17.59 19.50 -19.83
C PHE A 316 18.98 19.83 -20.36
N GLN A 317 19.28 21.12 -20.54
CA GLN A 317 20.55 21.54 -21.14
C GLN A 317 21.58 21.92 -20.08
N TYR A 318 22.85 21.65 -20.37
CA TYR A 318 23.99 21.96 -19.50
C TYR A 318 24.09 23.45 -19.19
N ASN A 319 23.89 24.32 -20.18
CA ASN A 319 23.99 25.77 -19.98
C ASN A 319 22.92 26.29 -19.01
N ASP A 320 21.67 25.82 -19.13
CA ASP A 320 20.61 26.17 -18.18
C ASP A 320 20.97 25.68 -16.77
N PHE A 321 21.54 24.46 -16.67
CA PHE A 321 21.94 23.88 -15.40
C PHE A 321 23.02 24.71 -14.71
N ILE A 322 24.05 25.13 -15.44
CA ILE A 322 25.12 25.99 -14.89
C ILE A 322 24.57 27.33 -14.45
N GLU A 323 23.70 27.97 -15.25
CA GLU A 323 23.07 29.23 -14.86
C GLU A 323 22.30 29.09 -13.53
N ILE A 324 21.53 28.01 -13.35
CA ILE A 324 20.82 27.77 -12.10
C ILE A 324 21.79 27.46 -10.96
N LEU A 325 22.81 26.63 -11.20
CA LEU A 325 23.78 26.23 -10.20
C LEU A 325 24.56 27.43 -9.64
N ASP A 326 24.94 28.37 -10.51
CA ASP A 326 25.66 29.60 -10.14
C ASP A 326 24.81 30.55 -9.28
N HIS A 327 23.48 30.50 -9.43
CA HIS A 327 22.53 31.32 -8.67
C HIS A 327 21.86 30.55 -7.51
N ALA A 328 22.17 29.26 -7.36
CA ALA A 328 21.58 28.44 -6.31
C ALA A 328 22.04 28.95 -4.92
N PRO A 329 21.14 29.06 -3.93
CA PRO A 329 21.53 29.50 -2.60
C PRO A 329 22.49 28.49 -1.97
N SER A 330 23.36 28.97 -1.07
CA SER A 330 24.33 28.13 -0.36
C SER A 330 23.69 27.01 0.47
N SER A 331 22.39 27.15 0.80
CA SER A 331 21.59 26.11 1.48
C SER A 331 21.37 24.86 0.64
N VAL A 332 21.50 24.94 -0.69
CA VAL A 332 21.42 23.76 -1.57
C VAL A 332 22.64 22.88 -1.32
N VAL A 333 22.41 21.69 -0.81
CA VAL A 333 23.44 20.70 -0.49
C VAL A 333 23.42 19.51 -1.46
N GLU A 334 22.27 19.25 -2.08
CA GLU A 334 22.07 18.10 -2.98
C GLU A 334 21.44 18.55 -4.31
N ILE A 335 21.98 18.01 -5.41
CA ILE A 335 21.39 18.08 -6.74
C ILE A 335 20.86 16.70 -7.11
N GLY A 336 19.55 16.58 -7.29
CA GLY A 336 18.90 15.35 -7.71
C GLY A 336 18.67 15.32 -9.22
N PHE A 337 19.00 14.23 -9.91
CA PHE A 337 18.74 14.03 -11.33
C PHE A 337 17.67 12.95 -11.50
N THR A 338 16.56 13.32 -12.14
CA THR A 338 15.39 12.44 -12.35
C THR A 338 14.77 12.70 -13.74
N GLY A 339 13.58 12.17 -14.02
CA GLY A 339 12.88 12.29 -15.29
C GLY A 339 12.49 10.91 -15.83
N GLY A 340 12.67 10.71 -17.12
CA GLY A 340 12.59 9.39 -17.75
C GLY A 340 13.75 8.50 -17.32
N GLU A 341 14.71 8.27 -18.21
CA GLU A 341 15.99 7.67 -17.81
C GLU A 341 17.08 8.74 -17.89
N PRO A 342 17.64 9.23 -16.77
CA PRO A 342 18.62 10.31 -16.78
C PRO A 342 19.80 10.10 -17.72
N PHE A 343 20.27 8.86 -17.84
CA PHE A 343 21.38 8.53 -18.73
C PHE A 343 21.03 8.52 -20.22
N MET A 344 19.78 8.82 -20.58
CA MET A 344 19.40 9.12 -21.97
C MET A 344 19.69 10.57 -22.36
N ASN A 345 19.79 11.49 -21.39
CA ASN A 345 20.18 12.87 -21.67
C ASN A 345 21.68 12.93 -22.01
N PRO A 346 22.08 13.41 -23.21
CA PRO A 346 23.48 13.48 -23.62
C PRO A 346 24.39 14.29 -22.68
N GLU A 347 23.81 15.22 -21.90
CA GLU A 347 24.54 16.16 -21.04
C GLU A 347 24.52 15.76 -19.55
N ILE A 348 24.00 14.57 -19.23
CA ILE A 348 23.92 14.07 -17.84
C ILE A 348 25.26 14.02 -17.11
N ILE A 349 26.31 13.50 -17.76
CA ILE A 349 27.64 13.39 -17.15
C ILE A 349 28.26 14.78 -16.89
N PRO A 350 28.26 15.73 -17.85
CA PRO A 350 28.65 17.11 -17.58
C PRO A 350 27.90 17.75 -16.41
N MET A 351 26.57 17.57 -16.32
CA MET A 351 25.77 18.15 -15.23
C MET A 351 26.11 17.53 -13.86
N ILE A 352 26.25 16.19 -13.77
CA ILE A 352 26.69 15.51 -12.54
C ILE A 352 28.07 16.01 -12.12
N THR A 353 29.01 16.09 -13.07
CA THR A 353 30.39 16.54 -12.80
C THR A 353 30.40 17.98 -12.27
N ALA A 354 29.62 18.88 -12.86
CA ALA A 354 29.53 20.26 -12.41
C ALA A 354 28.92 20.39 -11.00
N ALA A 355 27.89 19.61 -10.67
CA ALA A 355 27.33 19.58 -9.31
C ALA A 355 28.39 19.18 -8.27
N LEU A 356 29.14 18.10 -8.55
CA LEU A 356 30.20 17.59 -7.68
C LEU A 356 31.37 18.58 -7.55
N GLN A 357 31.78 19.23 -8.65
CA GLN A 357 32.82 20.28 -8.65
C GLN A 357 32.40 21.51 -7.84
N ALA A 358 31.11 21.84 -7.81
CA ALA A 358 30.54 22.89 -6.97
C ALA A 358 30.40 22.47 -5.48
N GLY A 359 30.89 21.29 -5.11
CA GLY A 359 30.86 20.77 -3.74
C GLY A 359 29.48 20.31 -3.28
N LYS A 360 28.57 19.99 -4.21
CA LYS A 360 27.23 19.47 -3.91
C LYS A 360 27.23 17.95 -3.95
N HIS A 361 26.37 17.31 -3.16
CA HIS A 361 26.03 15.91 -3.38
C HIS A 361 25.19 15.78 -4.66
N ALA A 362 25.39 14.70 -5.40
CA ALA A 362 24.60 14.36 -6.58
C ALA A 362 23.84 13.06 -6.32
N LEU A 363 22.51 13.06 -6.52
CA LEU A 363 21.66 11.87 -6.45
C LEU A 363 21.06 11.60 -7.82
N VAL A 364 21.34 10.45 -8.43
CA VAL A 364 20.77 10.08 -9.74
C VAL A 364 19.74 8.95 -9.57
N LEU A 365 18.51 9.16 -10.03
CA LEU A 365 17.46 8.14 -10.03
C LEU A 365 17.42 7.44 -11.39
N THR A 366 17.84 6.19 -11.46
CA THR A 366 17.98 5.44 -12.74
C THR A 366 17.31 4.08 -12.66
N ASN A 367 16.92 3.52 -13.81
CA ASN A 367 16.52 2.10 -13.89
C ASN A 367 17.73 1.13 -13.89
N GLY A 368 18.97 1.64 -13.92
CA GLY A 368 20.18 0.83 -13.87
C GLY A 368 20.49 0.07 -15.16
N MET A 369 19.70 0.24 -16.22
CA MET A 369 19.83 -0.52 -17.46
C MET A 369 20.81 0.15 -18.45
N ARG A 370 20.76 -0.31 -19.71
CA ARG A 370 21.70 -0.01 -20.78
C ARG A 370 22.11 1.47 -20.92
N PRO A 371 21.23 2.48 -20.80
CA PRO A 371 21.66 3.88 -20.88
C PRO A 371 22.74 4.23 -19.84
N MET A 372 22.52 3.89 -18.56
CA MET A 372 23.52 4.05 -17.50
C MET A 372 24.80 3.25 -17.78
N ARG A 373 24.63 1.99 -18.21
CA ARG A 373 25.76 1.06 -18.45
C ARG A 373 26.71 1.52 -19.57
N ARG A 374 26.33 2.51 -20.40
CA ARG A 374 27.25 3.13 -21.38
C ARG A 374 28.29 4.04 -20.72
N HIS A 375 28.07 4.42 -19.46
CA HIS A 375 28.91 5.34 -18.71
C HIS A 375 29.63 4.66 -17.54
N GLU A 376 29.76 3.33 -17.53
CA GLU A 376 30.39 2.58 -16.43
C GLU A 376 31.78 3.10 -16.05
N GLU A 377 32.65 3.31 -17.05
CA GLU A 377 34.00 3.80 -16.83
C GLU A 377 33.99 5.20 -16.19
N THR A 378 33.17 6.11 -16.72
CA THR A 378 33.06 7.47 -16.21
C THR A 378 32.46 7.51 -14.80
N LEU A 379 31.41 6.71 -14.53
CA LEU A 379 30.81 6.60 -13.19
C LEU A 379 31.81 6.04 -12.18
N THR A 380 32.61 5.04 -12.57
CA THR A 380 33.68 4.49 -11.73
C THR A 380 34.74 5.55 -11.41
N GLN A 381 35.11 6.38 -12.38
CA GLN A 381 36.05 7.48 -12.17
C GLN A 381 35.45 8.53 -11.23
N LEU A 382 34.22 8.99 -11.49
CA LEU A 382 33.53 9.98 -10.65
C LEU A 382 33.37 9.51 -9.21
N GLY A 383 32.97 8.26 -8.98
CA GLY A 383 32.86 7.70 -7.63
C GLY A 383 34.19 7.68 -6.86
N LYS A 384 35.32 7.49 -7.55
CA LYS A 384 36.67 7.56 -6.95
C LYS A 384 37.11 8.99 -6.65
N PHE A 385 36.79 9.95 -7.51
CA PHE A 385 37.16 11.35 -7.33
C PHE A 385 36.28 12.08 -6.32
N TYR A 386 35.02 11.68 -6.22
CA TYR A 386 34.00 12.28 -5.35
C TYR A 386 33.34 11.20 -4.47
N PRO A 387 34.13 10.53 -3.60
CA PRO A 387 33.58 9.53 -2.70
C PRO A 387 32.50 10.16 -1.83
N GLU A 388 31.45 9.40 -1.52
CA GLU A 388 30.31 9.81 -0.69
C GLU A 388 29.39 10.91 -1.27
N GLN A 389 29.86 11.68 -2.24
CA GLN A 389 29.08 12.76 -2.86
C GLN A 389 28.18 12.27 -4.01
N LEU A 390 28.60 11.25 -4.75
CA LEU A 390 27.81 10.66 -5.83
C LEU A 390 27.00 9.46 -5.35
N ASN A 391 25.68 9.60 -5.34
CA ASN A 391 24.72 8.60 -4.92
C ASN A 391 23.86 8.17 -6.12
N ILE A 392 23.72 6.86 -6.33
CA ILE A 392 22.90 6.31 -7.41
C ILE A 392 21.77 5.49 -6.81
N ARG A 393 20.52 5.89 -7.06
CA ARG A 393 19.35 5.11 -6.66
C ARG A 393 18.82 4.32 -7.84
N VAL A 394 18.88 3.01 -7.73
CA VAL A 394 18.37 2.10 -8.77
C VAL A 394 16.91 1.77 -8.48
N SER A 395 16.08 1.94 -9.50
CA SER A 395 14.70 1.50 -9.48
C SER A 395 14.59 -0.01 -9.68
N LEU A 396 14.30 -0.74 -8.61
CA LEU A 396 14.02 -2.19 -8.64
C LEU A 396 12.69 -2.41 -7.89
N ASP A 397 11.58 -2.37 -8.61
CA ASP A 397 10.24 -2.23 -8.01
C ASP A 397 9.74 -3.40 -7.15
N HIS A 398 10.32 -4.59 -7.27
CA HIS A 398 9.93 -5.74 -6.46
C HIS A 398 11.08 -6.75 -6.40
N TYR A 399 11.11 -7.59 -5.34
CA TYR A 399 12.13 -8.64 -5.18
C TYR A 399 11.85 -9.87 -6.07
N ASP A 400 10.58 -10.15 -6.32
CA ASP A 400 10.12 -11.09 -7.35
C ASP A 400 10.15 -10.46 -8.75
N ARG A 401 10.64 -11.26 -9.70
CA ARG A 401 10.84 -10.87 -11.10
C ARG A 401 9.53 -10.56 -11.83
N GLU A 402 8.52 -11.42 -11.68
CA GLU A 402 7.26 -11.29 -12.42
C GLU A 402 6.55 -10.00 -12.02
N GLN A 403 6.50 -9.72 -10.72
CA GLN A 403 5.92 -8.50 -10.20
C GLN A 403 6.68 -7.23 -10.61
N HIS A 404 8.02 -7.28 -10.63
CA HIS A 404 8.82 -6.15 -11.13
C HIS A 404 8.55 -5.89 -12.63
N GLU A 405 8.57 -6.94 -13.45
CA GLU A 405 8.36 -6.83 -14.89
C GLU A 405 6.90 -6.45 -15.25
N ALA A 406 5.93 -6.75 -14.39
CA ALA A 406 4.55 -6.27 -14.54
C ALA A 406 4.43 -4.73 -14.48
N LEU A 407 5.35 -4.05 -13.78
CA LEU A 407 5.43 -2.60 -13.71
C LEU A 407 6.36 -2.01 -14.76
N ARG A 408 7.58 -2.54 -14.87
CA ARG A 408 8.67 -1.93 -15.66
C ARG A 408 8.72 -2.44 -17.10
N GLY A 409 8.02 -3.54 -17.40
CA GLY A 409 8.05 -4.23 -18.68
C GLY A 409 8.98 -5.45 -18.67
N PRO A 410 8.88 -6.31 -19.70
CA PRO A 410 9.65 -7.55 -19.76
C PRO A 410 11.16 -7.31 -19.82
N ALA A 411 11.92 -8.25 -19.24
CA ALA A 411 13.38 -8.24 -19.21
C ALA A 411 14.03 -7.04 -18.48
N SER A 412 13.27 -6.29 -17.68
CA SER A 412 13.81 -5.18 -16.88
C SER A 412 14.52 -5.66 -15.61
N PHE A 413 14.00 -6.70 -14.95
CA PHE A 413 14.47 -7.14 -13.63
C PHE A 413 15.96 -7.49 -13.61
N LEU A 414 16.37 -8.45 -14.45
CA LEU A 414 17.76 -8.89 -14.53
C LEU A 414 18.69 -7.76 -15.00
N ALA A 415 18.22 -6.90 -15.91
CA ALA A 415 19.03 -5.79 -16.41
C ALA A 415 19.29 -4.73 -15.33
N SER A 416 18.26 -4.37 -14.55
CA SER A 416 18.38 -3.46 -13.40
C SER A 416 19.26 -4.04 -12.31
N LEU A 417 19.10 -5.33 -11.99
CA LEU A 417 19.91 -6.04 -11.00
C LEU A 417 21.39 -6.09 -11.39
N GLU A 418 21.71 -6.36 -12.67
CA GLU A 418 23.10 -6.33 -13.15
C GLU A 418 23.70 -4.90 -13.14
N GLY A 419 22.86 -3.88 -13.36
CA GLY A 419 23.24 -2.49 -13.15
C GLY A 419 23.60 -2.20 -11.70
N LEU A 420 22.78 -2.64 -10.75
CA LEU A 420 23.00 -2.49 -9.32
C LEU A 420 24.31 -3.17 -8.88
N LYS A 421 24.53 -4.42 -9.31
CA LYS A 421 25.79 -5.15 -9.03
C LYS A 421 27.02 -4.44 -9.61
N PHE A 422 26.91 -3.85 -10.81
CA PHE A 422 28.00 -3.06 -11.37
C PHE A 422 28.34 -1.86 -10.47
N LEU A 423 27.34 -1.07 -10.08
CA LEU A 423 27.54 0.12 -9.25
C LEU A 423 28.22 -0.22 -7.92
N GLN A 424 27.82 -1.32 -7.27
CA GLN A 424 28.48 -1.81 -6.07
C GLN A 424 29.95 -2.18 -6.31
N ARG A 425 30.25 -2.96 -7.36
CA ARG A 425 31.64 -3.32 -7.71
C ARG A 425 32.51 -2.10 -8.03
N ALA A 426 31.91 -1.04 -8.55
CA ALA A 426 32.57 0.23 -8.82
C ALA A 426 32.77 1.10 -7.55
N GLY A 427 32.23 0.68 -6.40
CA GLY A 427 32.37 1.35 -5.12
C GLY A 427 31.52 2.61 -4.98
N LEU A 428 30.42 2.73 -5.72
CA LEU A 428 29.50 3.86 -5.60
C LEU A 428 28.52 3.65 -4.43
N ASN A 429 28.11 4.76 -3.82
CA ASN A 429 27.00 4.75 -2.88
C ASN A 429 25.70 4.46 -3.63
N ILE A 430 25.04 3.36 -3.25
CA ILE A 430 23.84 2.87 -3.91
C ILE A 430 22.67 2.75 -2.93
N SER A 431 21.47 3.01 -3.45
CA SER A 431 20.20 2.70 -2.79
C SER A 431 19.24 2.09 -3.81
N VAL A 432 18.20 1.43 -3.32
CA VAL A 432 17.12 0.87 -4.13
C VAL A 432 15.82 1.60 -3.83
N ALA A 433 15.09 1.96 -4.87
CA ALA A 433 13.69 2.37 -4.76
C ALA A 433 12.80 1.26 -5.32
N ALA A 434 11.72 0.97 -4.60
CA ALA A 434 10.69 0.05 -5.04
C ALA A 434 9.28 0.61 -4.85
N ARG A 435 8.29 0.05 -5.55
CA ARG A 435 6.86 0.42 -5.42
C ARG A 435 6.10 -0.73 -4.78
N THR A 436 5.04 -0.42 -4.03
CA THR A 436 4.26 -1.43 -3.29
C THR A 436 2.79 -1.51 -3.71
N PRO A 437 2.46 -1.71 -5.01
CA PRO A 437 1.07 -1.68 -5.45
C PRO A 437 0.27 -2.94 -5.11
N TRP A 438 0.92 -4.07 -4.79
CA TRP A 438 0.28 -5.40 -4.68
C TRP A 438 -0.26 -5.74 -3.29
N GLY A 439 -0.14 -4.82 -2.33
CA GLY A 439 -0.73 -4.95 -1.00
C GLY A 439 0.14 -5.72 0.01
N GLU A 440 1.38 -6.09 -0.33
CA GLU A 440 2.34 -6.54 0.69
C GLU A 440 2.58 -5.44 1.73
N THR A 441 2.78 -5.87 2.97
CA THR A 441 3.20 -4.94 4.03
C THR A 441 4.64 -4.50 3.82
N GLU A 442 5.03 -3.38 4.42
CA GLU A 442 6.42 -2.90 4.38
C GLU A 442 7.40 -3.97 4.89
N ALA A 443 7.06 -4.66 5.97
CA ALA A 443 7.87 -5.72 6.54
C ALA A 443 8.09 -6.88 5.56
N MET A 444 7.05 -7.28 4.82
CA MET A 444 7.15 -8.31 3.78
C MET A 444 8.06 -7.87 2.64
N MET A 445 7.90 -6.64 2.16
CA MET A 445 8.75 -6.09 1.10
C MET A 445 10.22 -6.05 1.54
N ARG A 446 10.51 -5.56 2.74
CA ARG A 446 11.88 -5.51 3.27
C ARG A 446 12.49 -6.90 3.44
N ALA A 447 11.73 -7.87 3.93
CA ALA A 447 12.19 -9.26 4.05
C ALA A 447 12.54 -9.87 2.68
N GLY A 448 11.66 -9.72 1.68
CA GLY A 448 11.92 -10.23 0.33
C GLY A 448 13.12 -9.56 -0.35
N PHE A 449 13.31 -8.25 -0.16
CA PHE A 449 14.53 -7.58 -0.62
C PHE A 449 15.77 -8.03 0.14
N ALA A 450 15.69 -8.29 1.45
CA ALA A 450 16.82 -8.81 2.23
C ALA A 450 17.29 -10.16 1.67
N ASP A 451 16.36 -11.06 1.36
CA ASP A 451 16.67 -12.37 0.75
C ASP A 451 17.30 -12.19 -0.64
N LEU A 452 16.72 -11.33 -1.49
CA LEU A 452 17.28 -11.02 -2.81
C LEU A 452 18.70 -10.43 -2.73
N PHE A 453 18.91 -9.50 -1.80
CA PHE A 453 20.22 -8.87 -1.61
C PHE A 453 21.25 -9.88 -1.11
N ALA A 454 20.87 -10.74 -0.17
CA ALA A 454 21.73 -11.83 0.31
C ALA A 454 22.07 -12.82 -0.82
N GLU A 455 21.09 -13.26 -1.61
CA GLU A 455 21.29 -14.17 -2.74
C GLU A 455 22.30 -13.62 -3.76
N HIS A 456 22.27 -12.31 -3.99
CA HIS A 456 23.10 -11.64 -4.99
C HIS A 456 24.33 -10.93 -4.44
N ASN A 457 24.63 -11.08 -3.15
CA ASN A 457 25.72 -10.40 -2.44
C ASN A 457 25.67 -8.87 -2.63
N ILE A 458 24.48 -8.28 -2.49
CA ILE A 458 24.27 -6.84 -2.53
C ILE A 458 24.38 -6.28 -1.11
N GLU A 459 25.26 -5.32 -0.90
CA GLU A 459 25.59 -4.72 0.40
C GLU A 459 24.65 -3.56 0.76
N ILE A 460 23.35 -3.79 0.64
CA ILE A 460 22.31 -2.85 1.07
C ILE A 460 21.53 -3.49 2.21
N ASP A 461 21.43 -2.79 3.34
CA ASP A 461 20.53 -3.18 4.42
C ASP A 461 19.08 -2.85 4.03
N ALA A 462 18.27 -3.88 3.76
CA ALA A 462 16.87 -3.72 3.41
C ALA A 462 16.02 -3.15 4.56
N GLN A 463 16.51 -3.19 5.81
CA GLN A 463 15.84 -2.58 6.97
C GLN A 463 16.16 -1.08 7.10
N ASN A 464 17.23 -0.62 6.46
CA ASN A 464 17.58 0.80 6.43
C ASN A 464 16.71 1.54 5.39
N GLN A 465 15.93 2.52 5.84
CA GLN A 465 15.06 3.33 4.97
C GLN A 465 15.82 4.16 3.92
N ALA A 466 17.08 4.50 4.17
CA ALA A 466 17.95 5.18 3.21
C ALA A 466 18.48 4.22 2.13
N GLY A 467 18.69 2.95 2.49
CA GLY A 467 19.19 1.90 1.60
C GLY A 467 18.09 1.32 0.71
N LEU A 468 16.92 1.06 1.28
CA LEU A 468 15.72 0.60 0.57
C LEU A 468 14.54 1.53 0.85
N ILE A 469 14.18 2.30 -0.17
CA ILE A 469 13.06 3.23 -0.17
C ILE A 469 11.86 2.51 -0.80
N LEU A 470 10.76 2.41 -0.04
CA LEU A 470 9.52 1.82 -0.50
C LEU A 470 8.50 2.93 -0.74
N PHE A 471 8.09 3.09 -2.00
CA PHE A 471 7.13 4.10 -2.41
C PHE A 471 5.71 3.53 -2.39
N PRO A 472 4.77 4.26 -1.76
CA PRO A 472 3.36 3.93 -1.88
C PRO A 472 2.93 4.10 -3.33
N GLU A 473 1.94 3.32 -3.76
CA GLU A 473 1.37 3.49 -5.07
C GLU A 473 0.55 4.78 -5.14
N MET A 474 0.79 5.58 -6.17
CA MET A 474 -0.02 6.75 -6.48
C MET A 474 -1.03 6.38 -7.55
N ASP A 475 -2.31 6.53 -7.20
CA ASP A 475 -3.41 6.15 -8.06
C ASP A 475 -4.40 7.31 -8.15
N SER A 476 -4.20 8.14 -9.17
CA SER A 476 -5.03 9.33 -9.42
C SER A 476 -6.50 8.97 -9.71
N ALA A 477 -6.78 7.70 -10.06
CA ALA A 477 -8.13 7.17 -10.28
C ALA A 477 -8.70 6.49 -9.03
N SER A 478 -8.02 6.52 -7.88
CA SER A 478 -8.55 5.95 -6.64
C SER A 478 -9.73 6.79 -6.14
N PRO A 479 -10.88 6.17 -5.81
CA PRO A 479 -12.00 6.86 -5.17
C PRO A 479 -11.74 7.14 -3.68
N VAL A 480 -10.67 6.60 -3.10
CA VAL A 480 -10.28 6.93 -1.73
C VAL A 480 -9.72 8.34 -1.71
N SER A 481 -10.53 9.28 -1.23
CA SER A 481 -10.10 10.65 -1.00
C SER A 481 -9.10 10.67 0.15
N LEU A 482 -7.90 11.17 -0.13
CA LEU A 482 -6.86 11.46 0.85
C LEU A 482 -6.59 12.97 0.83
N PRO A 483 -7.55 13.80 1.25
CA PRO A 483 -7.43 15.25 1.13
C PRO A 483 -6.45 15.73 2.18
N VAL A 484 -5.45 16.51 1.77
CA VAL A 484 -4.53 17.10 2.73
C VAL A 484 -5.27 18.16 3.54
N THR A 485 -5.40 17.95 4.85
CA THR A 485 -5.98 18.90 5.80
C THR A 485 -4.92 19.45 6.74
N GLN A 486 -5.25 20.50 7.51
CA GLN A 486 -4.34 21.00 8.53
C GLN A 486 -4.08 19.97 9.63
N ALA A 487 -5.11 19.18 10.00
CA ALA A 487 -4.96 18.09 10.96
C ALA A 487 -4.06 16.96 10.40
N ALA A 488 -4.23 16.58 9.13
CA ALA A 488 -3.40 15.58 8.47
C ALA A 488 -1.93 16.03 8.40
N LEU A 489 -1.69 17.30 8.03
CA LEU A 489 -0.34 17.87 8.06
C LEU A 489 0.28 17.85 9.45
N GLY A 490 -0.49 18.18 10.49
CA GLY A 490 -0.02 18.15 11.88
C GLY A 490 0.29 16.75 12.40
N ALA A 491 -0.24 15.70 11.77
CA ALA A 491 0.02 14.31 12.10
C ALA A 491 1.23 13.71 11.36
N VAL A 492 1.82 14.44 10.39
CA VAL A 492 3.03 13.99 9.70
C VAL A 492 4.20 13.99 10.70
N PRO A 493 4.93 12.87 10.86
CA PRO A 493 6.08 12.80 11.77
C PRO A 493 7.12 13.88 11.45
N ALA A 494 7.70 14.49 12.50
CA ALA A 494 8.63 15.62 12.34
C ALA A 494 9.92 15.26 11.56
N ASP A 495 10.30 13.99 11.59
CA ASP A 495 11.45 13.40 10.88
C ASP A 495 11.17 13.11 9.40
N LYS A 496 9.90 13.20 8.96
CA LYS A 496 9.50 13.03 7.55
C LYS A 496 9.14 14.37 6.91
N PRO A 497 10.12 15.10 6.35
CA PRO A 497 9.84 16.37 5.70
C PRO A 497 9.06 16.18 4.40
N LEU A 498 8.03 17.01 4.21
CA LEU A 498 7.34 17.13 2.93
C LEU A 498 8.32 17.70 1.90
N MET A 499 8.44 17.06 0.74
CA MET A 499 9.38 17.48 -0.32
C MET A 499 9.21 18.96 -0.69
N CYS A 500 7.98 19.46 -0.75
CA CYS A 500 7.69 20.85 -1.11
C CYS A 500 8.14 21.89 -0.06
N LEU A 501 8.58 21.48 1.13
CA LEU A 501 9.14 22.40 2.13
C LEU A 501 10.63 22.68 1.91
N ASN A 502 11.37 21.73 1.32
CA ASN A 502 12.82 21.80 1.24
C ASN A 502 13.43 21.47 -0.12
N SER A 503 12.61 21.18 -1.12
CA SER A 503 13.06 20.85 -2.47
C SER A 503 12.22 21.51 -3.56
N ARG A 504 12.84 21.71 -4.72
CA ARG A 504 12.18 22.15 -5.95
C ARG A 504 12.74 21.37 -7.11
N MET A 505 11.93 21.17 -8.15
CA MET A 505 12.41 20.57 -9.39
C MET A 505 12.35 21.58 -10.52
N VAL A 506 13.43 21.69 -11.28
CA VAL A 506 13.48 22.46 -12.52
C VAL A 506 13.28 21.54 -13.72
N VAL A 507 12.51 22.03 -14.70
CA VAL A 507 12.14 21.29 -15.91
C VAL A 507 12.33 22.16 -17.15
N ARG A 508 12.55 21.52 -18.31
CA ARG A 508 12.54 22.18 -19.61
C ARG A 508 11.37 21.67 -20.45
N ARG A 509 10.42 22.55 -20.76
CA ARG A 509 9.22 22.19 -21.53
C ARG A 509 9.52 22.23 -23.02
N LYS A 510 9.03 21.24 -23.77
CA LYS A 510 9.22 21.20 -25.22
C LYS A 510 8.55 22.41 -25.88
N GLY A 511 9.27 23.08 -26.78
CA GLY A 511 8.78 24.25 -27.51
C GLY A 511 8.87 25.57 -26.74
N VAL A 512 9.53 25.58 -25.59
CA VAL A 512 9.73 26.78 -24.76
C VAL A 512 11.22 27.01 -24.54
N ASP A 513 11.66 28.27 -24.64
CA ASP A 513 13.08 28.66 -24.56
C ASP A 513 13.55 29.01 -23.13
N TYR A 514 12.76 28.66 -22.11
CA TYR A 514 13.08 28.90 -20.70
C TYR A 514 12.81 27.65 -19.85
N VAL A 515 13.45 27.61 -18.68
CA VAL A 515 13.24 26.59 -17.65
C VAL A 515 12.14 27.00 -16.67
N SER A 516 11.42 26.04 -16.12
CA SER A 516 10.34 26.28 -15.15
C SER A 516 10.59 25.48 -13.87
N PHE A 517 10.35 26.11 -12.73
CA PHE A 517 10.37 25.44 -11.42
C PHE A 517 9.01 24.84 -11.13
N THR A 518 9.04 23.69 -10.45
CA THR A 518 7.87 22.90 -10.06
C THR A 518 7.97 22.58 -8.56
N PRO A 519 6.85 22.33 -7.86
CA PRO A 519 6.84 22.16 -6.41
C PRO A 519 7.67 20.98 -5.91
N CYS A 520 7.67 19.87 -6.67
CA CYS A 520 8.44 18.65 -6.37
C CYS A 520 8.52 17.76 -7.61
N THR A 521 9.27 16.66 -7.50
CA THR A 521 9.48 15.69 -8.58
C THR A 521 8.19 15.07 -9.13
N LEU A 522 7.14 14.95 -8.33
CA LEU A 522 5.89 14.26 -8.69
C LEU A 522 4.85 15.16 -9.35
N LEU A 523 5.16 16.45 -9.51
CA LEU A 523 4.27 17.47 -10.07
C LEU A 523 4.93 18.24 -11.22
N PRO A 524 5.44 17.55 -12.27
CA PRO A 524 6.20 18.19 -13.34
C PRO A 524 5.39 19.22 -14.16
N ASN A 525 4.06 19.17 -14.06
CA ASN A 525 3.14 20.03 -14.79
C ASN A 525 2.76 21.32 -14.05
N GLU A 526 3.03 21.40 -12.74
CA GLU A 526 2.77 22.61 -11.94
C GLU A 526 3.89 23.62 -12.16
N ASP A 527 3.57 24.81 -12.67
CA ASP A 527 4.55 25.85 -13.00
C ASP A 527 4.59 26.95 -11.93
N LEU A 528 5.71 27.04 -11.22
CA LEU A 528 6.00 28.08 -10.22
C LEU A 528 6.79 29.26 -10.82
N GLY A 529 7.02 29.27 -12.13
CA GLY A 529 7.76 30.31 -12.83
C GLY A 529 9.23 29.95 -13.12
N ALA A 530 9.93 30.87 -13.78
CA ALA A 530 11.25 30.62 -14.37
C ALA A 530 12.45 30.98 -13.48
N THR A 531 12.22 31.42 -12.23
CA THR A 531 13.29 31.95 -11.36
C THR A 531 13.28 31.30 -9.98
N LEU A 532 14.45 31.22 -9.35
CA LEU A 532 14.59 30.70 -7.98
C LEU A 532 13.74 31.47 -6.95
N PRO A 533 13.61 32.81 -7.00
CA PRO A 533 12.67 33.52 -6.12
C PRO A 533 11.21 33.09 -6.31
N ALA A 534 10.75 32.92 -7.55
CA ALA A 534 9.38 32.48 -7.83
C ALA A 534 9.13 31.03 -7.36
N ALA A 535 10.16 30.18 -7.42
CA ALA A 535 10.10 28.84 -6.85
C ALA A 535 9.81 28.84 -5.32
N GLY A 536 10.07 29.95 -4.62
CA GLY A 536 9.75 30.13 -3.20
C GLY A 536 8.29 30.45 -2.88
N ASP A 537 7.42 30.61 -3.88
CA ASP A 537 6.04 31.03 -3.68
C ASP A 537 5.14 29.95 -3.05
N LEU A 538 3.93 30.38 -2.70
CA LEU A 538 2.92 29.56 -2.04
C LEU A 538 2.39 28.48 -3.00
N PHE A 539 2.33 27.24 -2.54
CA PHE A 539 1.81 26.10 -3.28
C PHE A 539 0.68 25.42 -2.50
N SER A 540 -0.46 25.15 -3.15
CA SER A 540 -1.59 24.45 -2.54
C SER A 540 -1.41 22.94 -2.62
N LEU A 541 -1.66 22.23 -1.51
CA LEU A 541 -1.54 20.76 -1.46
C LEU A 541 -2.78 20.03 -2.00
N ASN A 542 -3.42 20.58 -3.02
CA ASN A 542 -4.67 20.07 -3.61
C ASN A 542 -4.43 18.88 -4.56
N HIS A 543 -3.20 18.69 -5.01
CA HIS A 543 -2.87 17.60 -5.92
C HIS A 543 -2.97 16.24 -5.18
N PRO A 544 -3.64 15.21 -5.72
CA PRO A 544 -3.80 13.92 -5.06
C PRO A 544 -2.50 13.26 -4.58
N HIS A 545 -1.41 13.46 -5.34
CA HIS A 545 -0.07 12.95 -4.99
C HIS A 545 0.48 13.56 -3.69
N CYS A 546 0.11 14.79 -3.31
CA CYS A 546 0.52 15.38 -2.03
C CYS A 546 0.04 14.53 -0.86
N GLY A 547 -1.23 14.12 -0.92
CA GLY A 547 -1.82 13.18 0.03
C GLY A 547 -1.22 11.79 -0.08
N GLN A 548 -1.36 11.16 -1.24
CA GLN A 548 -1.01 9.75 -1.46
C GLN A 548 0.47 9.42 -1.20
N PHE A 549 1.39 10.32 -1.56
CA PHE A 549 2.82 10.05 -1.47
C PHE A 549 3.46 10.58 -0.20
N CYS A 550 3.30 11.88 0.09
CA CYS A 550 3.99 12.51 1.22
C CYS A 550 3.20 12.41 2.53
N VAL A 551 1.98 12.97 2.58
CA VAL A 551 1.26 13.17 3.85
C VAL A 551 0.80 11.85 4.45
N TYR A 552 0.13 11.02 3.65
CA TYR A 552 -0.41 9.74 4.08
C TYR A 552 0.49 8.57 3.73
N GLY A 553 1.22 8.69 2.63
CA GLY A 553 2.21 7.70 2.20
C GLY A 553 3.51 7.73 3.00
N GLY A 554 3.84 8.86 3.64
CA GLY A 554 5.05 9.02 4.43
C GLY A 554 6.34 8.83 3.62
N ALA A 555 6.30 9.07 2.30
CA ALA A 555 7.42 8.87 1.38
C ALA A 555 8.02 10.18 0.88
N SER A 556 9.29 10.12 0.48
CA SER A 556 10.04 11.22 -0.08
C SER A 556 10.98 10.74 -1.16
N CYS A 557 11.17 11.55 -2.22
CA CYS A 557 12.17 11.28 -3.24
C CYS A 557 13.59 11.62 -2.77
N VAL A 558 13.74 12.48 -1.75
CA VAL A 558 15.07 12.80 -1.21
C VAL A 558 15.64 11.59 -0.47
N GLY A 559 16.97 11.44 -0.46
CA GLY A 559 17.61 10.51 0.49
C GLY A 559 17.28 10.93 1.91
N ALA A 560 17.10 9.96 2.82
CA ALA A 560 17.29 10.29 4.23
C ALA A 560 18.70 10.87 4.35
N PRO A 561 18.91 12.00 5.03
CA PRO A 561 20.26 12.39 5.40
C PRO A 561 20.85 11.21 6.19
N GLY A 562 21.97 10.70 5.71
CA GLY A 562 22.67 9.56 6.33
C GLY A 562 23.04 9.81 7.78
#